data_AF-A0A7V5DB64-F1
#
_entry.id   AF-A0A7V5DB64-F1
#
_cell.length_a   1.000
_cell.length_b   1.000
_cell.length_c   1.000
_cell.angle_alpha   90.00
_cell.angle_beta   90.00
_cell.angle_gamma   90.00
#
_symmetry.space_group_name_H-M   'P 1'
#
loop_
_entity.id
_entity.type
_entity.pdbx_description
1 polymer ?
#
loop_
_entity_poly.entity_id
_entity_poly.type
_entity_poly.pdbx_seq_one_letter_code
_entity_poly.pdbx_strand_id
1 'polypeptide(L)'
;MAVTRKIKVKSAQVGDPNLTVQLGVEDTGVFPAFVQVNAQVTLPGAASPTWVSGVGQTNVPPNTSTAVTVQCSFPDSTYAPGQSFAYTINSVQFADTRQGPWTLYTGPQDGAWNGSVISNDFLVAAAKKAAAPPVPTSFVGSIVAFFRRLFG
;
A
#
# COMPACT_ATOMS: atom_id res chain seq x y z
N MET A 1 -12.48 -33.77 0.88
CA MET A 1 -13.04 -33.07 -0.31
C MET A 1 -12.10 -31.95 -0.67
N ALA A 2 -11.66 -31.88 -1.92
CA ALA A 2 -10.71 -30.87 -2.39
C ALA A 2 -11.41 -29.50 -2.43
N VAL A 3 -10.99 -28.59 -1.53
CA VAL A 3 -11.47 -27.21 -1.51
C VAL A 3 -10.83 -26.51 -2.71
N THR A 4 -11.58 -26.35 -3.79
CA THR A 4 -11.07 -25.64 -4.97
C THR A 4 -11.12 -24.16 -4.67
N ARG A 5 -10.03 -23.66 -4.08
CA ARG A 5 -9.81 -22.25 -3.83
C ARG A 5 -9.44 -21.60 -5.16
N LYS A 6 -10.27 -20.71 -5.70
CA LYS A 6 -9.90 -19.87 -6.84
C LYS A 6 -9.64 -18.46 -6.34
N ILE A 7 -8.50 -17.89 -6.74
CA ILE A 7 -8.18 -16.50 -6.46
C ILE A 7 -8.09 -15.76 -7.77
N LYS A 8 -8.82 -14.65 -7.86
CA LYS A 8 -8.66 -13.66 -8.90
C LYS A 8 -8.38 -12.29 -8.34
N VAL A 9 -7.54 -11.53 -9.03
CA VAL A 9 -7.38 -10.11 -8.75
C VAL A 9 -8.59 -9.40 -9.36
N LYS A 10 -9.42 -8.76 -8.53
CA LYS A 10 -10.58 -7.99 -9.00
C LYS A 10 -10.18 -6.58 -9.40
N SER A 11 -9.33 -5.96 -8.61
CA SER A 11 -8.79 -4.64 -8.90
C SER A 11 -7.46 -4.43 -8.17
N ALA A 12 -6.65 -3.53 -8.69
CA ALA A 12 -5.47 -3.03 -8.02
C ALA A 12 -5.45 -1.51 -8.17
N GLN A 13 -5.03 -0.81 -7.12
CA GLN A 13 -4.93 0.64 -7.09
C GLN A 13 -3.70 1.03 -6.29
N VAL A 14 -3.01 2.09 -6.71
CA VAL A 14 -1.92 2.69 -5.93
C VAL A 14 -2.40 4.03 -5.42
N GLY A 15 -2.28 4.23 -4.11
CA GLY A 15 -2.36 5.53 -3.44
C GLY A 15 -1.08 5.78 -2.65
N ASP A 16 -0.86 6.99 -2.18
CA ASP A 16 0.31 7.30 -1.34
C ASP A 16 0.11 6.77 0.09
N PRO A 17 1.01 5.97 0.71
CA PRO A 17 2.18 5.25 0.16
C PRO A 17 1.92 3.73 -0.02
N ASN A 18 0.72 3.33 -0.45
CA ASN A 18 0.29 1.94 -0.47
C ASN A 18 -0.26 1.47 -1.82
N LEU A 19 0.12 0.24 -2.21
CA LEU A 19 -0.61 -0.54 -3.20
C LEU A 19 -1.76 -1.28 -2.52
N THR A 20 -2.97 -1.01 -2.96
CA THR A 20 -4.17 -1.73 -2.55
C THR A 20 -4.53 -2.74 -3.62
N VAL A 21 -4.48 -4.02 -3.27
CA VAL A 21 -4.92 -5.14 -4.13
C VAL A 21 -6.23 -5.67 -3.60
N GLN A 22 -7.27 -5.65 -4.42
CA GLN A 22 -8.54 -6.29 -4.13
C GLN A 22 -8.54 -7.68 -4.76
N LEU A 23 -8.49 -8.71 -3.93
CA LEU A 23 -8.59 -10.10 -4.34
C LEU A 23 -10.04 -10.54 -4.26
N GLY A 24 -10.61 -11.01 -5.37
CA GLY A 24 -11.80 -11.84 -5.36
C GLY A 24 -11.40 -13.28 -5.05
N VAL A 25 -11.86 -13.78 -3.92
CA VAL A 25 -11.70 -15.18 -3.58
C VAL A 25 -13.06 -15.85 -3.79
N GLU A 26 -13.08 -16.91 -4.58
CA GLU A 26 -14.20 -17.83 -4.66
C GLU A 26 -13.82 -19.09 -3.89
N ASP A 27 -14.51 -19.31 -2.78
CA ASP A 27 -14.38 -20.54 -2.00
C ASP A 27 -15.67 -21.37 -2.10
N THR A 28 -15.48 -22.69 -2.26
CA THR A 28 -16.53 -23.70 -2.12
C THR A 28 -16.38 -24.47 -0.79
N GLY A 29 -15.71 -23.88 0.21
CA GLY A 29 -15.43 -24.46 1.53
C GLY A 29 -15.18 -23.42 2.65
N VAL A 30 -14.30 -23.74 3.61
CA VAL A 30 -13.90 -22.86 4.73
C VAL A 30 -12.64 -22.08 4.35
N PHE A 31 -12.75 -20.76 4.33
CA PHE A 31 -11.65 -19.88 3.96
C PHE A 31 -10.85 -19.43 5.19
N PRO A 32 -9.49 -19.43 5.14
CA PRO A 32 -8.67 -18.95 6.25
C PRO A 32 -8.89 -17.47 6.50
N ALA A 33 -8.87 -17.04 7.77
CA ALA A 33 -9.26 -15.70 8.20
C ALA A 33 -8.36 -14.55 7.68
N PHE A 34 -7.15 -14.86 7.20
CA PHE A 34 -6.18 -13.88 6.73
C PHE A 34 -5.57 -14.27 5.39
N VAL A 35 -5.31 -13.27 4.56
CA VAL A 35 -4.61 -13.37 3.28
C VAL A 35 -3.41 -12.45 3.29
N GLN A 36 -2.27 -12.95 2.83
CA GLN A 36 -1.09 -12.15 2.58
C GLN A 36 -0.79 -12.15 1.08
N VAL A 37 -0.41 -10.99 0.56
CA VAL A 37 0.03 -10.80 -0.83
C VAL A 37 1.45 -10.31 -0.81
N ASN A 38 2.31 -10.99 -1.56
CA ASN A 38 3.65 -10.51 -1.86
C ASN A 38 3.69 -10.13 -3.33
N ALA A 39 4.10 -8.90 -3.60
CA ALA A 39 4.14 -8.35 -4.94
C ALA A 39 5.43 -7.58 -5.18
N GLN A 40 5.79 -7.45 -6.45
CA GLN A 40 6.80 -6.54 -6.96
C GLN A 40 6.11 -5.39 -7.65
N VAL A 41 6.61 -4.17 -7.42
CA VAL A 41 6.11 -2.96 -8.05
C VAL A 41 7.26 -2.21 -8.68
N THR A 42 7.13 -1.87 -9.95
CA THR A 42 8.10 -1.04 -10.66
C THR A 42 7.56 0.38 -10.74
N LEU A 43 8.25 1.29 -10.05
CA LEU A 43 7.96 2.71 -10.10
C LEU A 43 8.35 3.27 -11.48
N PRO A 44 7.65 4.30 -11.97
CA PRO A 44 8.07 5.03 -13.17
C PRO A 44 9.50 5.56 -13.02
N GLY A 45 10.37 5.18 -13.95
CA GLY A 45 11.78 5.60 -13.92
C GLY A 45 12.67 4.85 -12.92
N ALA A 46 12.12 3.89 -12.15
CA ALA A 46 12.96 3.02 -11.32
C ALA A 46 13.71 2.00 -12.17
N ALA A 47 15.00 1.81 -11.87
CA ALA A 47 15.84 0.82 -12.51
C ALA A 47 15.54 -0.61 -12.06
N SER A 48 14.81 -0.79 -10.96
CA SER A 48 14.52 -2.11 -10.38
C SER A 48 13.17 -2.13 -9.68
N PRO A 49 12.50 -3.30 -9.64
CA PRO A 49 11.26 -3.47 -8.92
C PRO A 49 11.48 -3.45 -7.41
N THR A 50 10.51 -2.88 -6.70
CA THR A 50 10.45 -2.85 -5.24
C THR A 50 9.54 -3.96 -4.72
N TRP A 51 10.03 -4.74 -3.76
CA TRP A 51 9.24 -5.78 -3.11
C TRP A 51 8.32 -5.17 -2.05
N VAL A 52 7.05 -5.56 -2.09
CA VAL A 52 6.03 -5.15 -1.13
C VAL A 52 5.26 -6.37 -0.62
N SER A 53 4.81 -6.28 0.62
CA SER A 53 3.97 -7.29 1.24
C SER A 53 2.83 -6.61 1.98
N GLY A 54 1.66 -7.22 1.92
CA GLY A 54 0.45 -6.73 2.57
C GLY A 54 -0.35 -7.87 3.16
N VAL A 55 -1.07 -7.59 4.24
CA VAL A 55 -1.98 -8.55 4.88
C VAL A 55 -3.38 -7.97 4.91
N GLY A 56 -4.35 -8.72 4.39
CA GLY A 56 -5.78 -8.44 4.47
C GLY A 56 -6.49 -9.48 5.34
N GLN A 57 -7.59 -9.06 5.97
CA GLN A 57 -8.44 -9.95 6.75
C GLN A 57 -9.68 -10.32 5.92
N THR A 58 -10.04 -11.61 5.95
CA THR A 58 -11.27 -12.12 5.33
C THR A 58 -12.34 -12.25 6.40
N ASN A 59 -13.33 -11.35 6.41
CA ASN A 59 -14.51 -11.50 7.27
C ASN A 59 -15.59 -12.32 6.55
N VAL A 60 -15.31 -13.60 6.28
CA VAL A 60 -16.07 -14.38 5.29
C VAL A 60 -16.76 -15.59 5.92
N PRO A 61 -18.09 -15.73 5.78
CA PRO A 61 -18.78 -16.98 6.03
C PRO A 61 -18.37 -18.07 5.02
N PRO A 62 -18.32 -19.36 5.41
CA PRO A 62 -17.99 -20.45 4.50
C PRO A 62 -18.81 -20.46 3.21
N ASN A 63 -18.22 -20.93 2.11
CA ASN A 63 -18.86 -21.10 0.79
C ASN A 63 -19.34 -19.80 0.11
N THR A 64 -18.70 -18.67 0.40
CA THR A 64 -19.06 -17.38 -0.23
C THR A 64 -17.89 -16.77 -0.98
N SER A 65 -18.20 -16.14 -2.11
CA SER A 65 -17.23 -15.32 -2.85
C SER A 65 -17.05 -14.00 -2.10
N THR A 66 -15.84 -13.69 -1.62
CA THR A 66 -15.56 -12.40 -0.98
C THR A 66 -14.41 -11.65 -1.62
N ALA A 67 -14.54 -10.33 -1.67
CA ALA A 67 -13.45 -9.44 -1.98
C ALA A 67 -12.63 -9.14 -0.71
N VAL A 68 -11.34 -9.42 -0.75
CA VAL A 68 -10.37 -9.12 0.31
C VAL A 68 -9.50 -7.97 -0.16
N THR A 69 -9.44 -6.91 0.64
CA THR A 69 -8.54 -5.78 0.38
C THR A 69 -7.23 -6.01 1.10
N VAL A 70 -6.14 -6.05 0.35
CA VAL A 70 -4.77 -6.22 0.87
C VAL A 70 -4.00 -4.95 0.59
N GLN A 71 -3.49 -4.32 1.66
CA GLN A 71 -2.70 -3.11 1.56
C GLN A 71 -1.22 -3.45 1.73
N CYS A 72 -0.44 -3.18 0.69
CA CYS A 72 1.01 -3.37 0.66
C CYS A 72 1.68 -2.00 0.75
N SER A 73 2.60 -1.81 1.69
CA SER A 73 3.32 -0.54 1.83
C SER A 73 4.63 -0.54 1.05
N PHE A 74 4.96 0.60 0.45
CA PHE A 74 6.27 0.79 -0.18
C PHE A 74 7.33 1.16 0.87
N PRO A 75 8.56 0.63 0.76
CA PRO A 75 9.67 1.04 1.61
C PRO A 75 10.18 2.45 1.27
N ASP A 76 9.93 2.94 0.06
CA ASP A 76 10.28 4.28 -0.40
C ASP A 76 8.99 5.05 -0.71
N SER A 77 8.79 6.19 -0.05
CA SER A 77 7.59 7.03 -0.17
C SER A 77 7.61 7.93 -1.41
N THR A 78 8.44 7.60 -2.40
CA THR A 78 8.51 8.35 -3.67
C THR A 78 7.34 7.97 -4.57
N TYR A 79 6.23 8.65 -4.35
CA TYR A 79 5.02 8.57 -5.16
C TYR A 79 4.78 9.91 -5.85
N ALA A 80 4.43 9.88 -7.14
CA ALA A 80 3.85 11.04 -7.81
C ALA A 80 2.50 10.67 -8.44
N PRO A 81 1.44 11.47 -8.19
CA PRO A 81 0.11 11.20 -8.72
C PRO A 81 0.09 11.28 -10.25
N GLY A 82 -0.86 10.56 -10.87
CA GLY A 82 -0.96 10.46 -12.33
C GLY A 82 0.13 9.64 -13.02
N GLN A 83 1.00 8.95 -12.29
CA GLN A 83 2.00 8.07 -12.87
C GLN A 83 1.50 6.62 -12.99
N SER A 84 2.07 5.88 -13.95
CA SER A 84 1.74 4.47 -14.20
C SER A 84 2.73 3.55 -13.49
N PHE A 85 2.21 2.69 -12.62
CA PHE A 85 3.00 1.73 -11.85
C PHE A 85 2.72 0.33 -12.40
N ALA A 86 3.77 -0.42 -12.71
CA ALA A 86 3.62 -1.83 -13.03
C ALA A 86 3.68 -2.65 -11.74
N TYR A 87 2.77 -3.60 -11.58
CA TYR A 87 2.78 -4.54 -10.45
C TYR A 87 2.77 -5.98 -10.96
N THR A 88 3.35 -6.87 -10.15
CA THR A 88 3.30 -8.32 -10.34
C THR A 88 3.11 -8.95 -8.98
N ILE A 89 2.03 -9.70 -8.79
CA ILE A 89 1.79 -10.50 -7.59
C ILE A 89 2.61 -11.79 -7.74
N ASN A 90 3.55 -12.00 -6.83
CA ASN A 90 4.44 -13.17 -6.85
C ASN A 90 3.82 -14.34 -6.10
N SER A 91 3.15 -14.07 -4.97
CA SER A 91 2.53 -15.11 -4.16
C SER A 91 1.37 -14.58 -3.34
N VAL A 92 0.40 -15.47 -3.10
CA VAL A 92 -0.68 -15.27 -2.13
C VAL A 92 -0.57 -16.36 -1.07
N GLN A 93 -0.71 -16.00 0.20
CA GLN A 93 -0.61 -16.92 1.32
C GLN A 93 -1.81 -16.76 2.24
N PHE A 94 -2.11 -17.79 3.02
CA PHE A 94 -3.26 -17.82 3.92
C PHE A 94 -2.91 -18.26 5.32
N ALA A 95 -3.61 -17.73 6.31
CA ALA A 95 -3.50 -18.17 7.68
C ALA A 95 -4.85 -18.03 8.42
N ASP A 96 -5.10 -18.90 9.38
CA ASP A 96 -6.27 -18.81 10.27
C ASP A 96 -6.10 -17.70 11.31
N THR A 97 -4.86 -17.32 11.61
CA THR A 97 -4.52 -16.22 12.52
C THR A 97 -3.45 -15.34 11.88
N ARG A 98 -3.45 -14.04 12.21
CA ARG A 98 -2.50 -13.07 11.65
C ARG A 98 -1.02 -13.44 11.90
N GLN A 99 -0.74 -14.18 12.96
CA GLN A 99 0.60 -14.64 13.36
C GLN A 99 0.81 -16.14 13.10
N GLY A 100 -0.18 -16.82 12.51
CA GLY A 100 -0.17 -18.25 12.30
C GLY A 100 0.75 -18.69 11.16
N PRO A 101 0.89 -20.01 10.97
CA PRO A 101 1.63 -20.53 9.83
C PRO A 101 0.95 -20.13 8.53
N TRP A 102 1.67 -19.34 7.72
CA TRP A 102 1.22 -18.94 6.40
C TRP A 102 1.37 -20.10 5.41
N THR A 103 0.26 -20.47 4.78
CA THR A 103 0.21 -21.53 3.76
C THR A 103 0.15 -20.88 2.38
N LEU A 104 1.10 -21.23 1.52
CA LEU A 104 1.14 -20.73 0.15
C LEU A 104 -0.09 -21.23 -0.64
N TYR A 105 -0.71 -20.32 -1.37
CA TYR A 105 -1.72 -20.68 -2.36
C TYR A 105 -1.07 -21.31 -3.59
N THR A 106 -1.48 -22.53 -3.90
CA THR A 106 -1.03 -23.31 -5.06
C THR A 106 -2.18 -23.66 -6.02
N GLY A 107 -3.34 -23.03 -5.84
CA GLY A 107 -4.50 -23.26 -6.70
C GLY A 107 -4.41 -22.51 -8.04
N PRO A 108 -5.41 -22.71 -8.91
CA PRO A 108 -5.43 -22.07 -10.23
C PRO A 108 -5.56 -20.55 -10.12
N GLN A 109 -4.65 -19.84 -10.78
CA GLN A 109 -4.72 -18.39 -10.94
C GLN A 109 -5.83 -18.05 -11.92
N ASP A 110 -6.74 -17.16 -11.52
CA ASP A 110 -7.79 -16.62 -12.39
C ASP A 110 -7.59 -15.09 -12.54
N GLY A 111 -7.70 -14.58 -13.77
CA GLY A 111 -7.33 -13.21 -14.11
C GLY A 111 -5.81 -12.94 -14.11
N ALA A 112 -5.44 -11.67 -14.37
CA ALA A 112 -4.05 -11.25 -14.46
C ALA A 112 -3.48 -10.90 -13.08
N TRP A 113 -2.42 -11.59 -12.66
CA TRP A 113 -1.67 -11.27 -11.44
C TRP A 113 -0.65 -10.14 -11.64
N ASN A 114 -0.52 -9.68 -12.86
CA ASN A 114 0.34 -8.59 -13.28
C ASN A 114 -0.47 -7.56 -14.04
N GLY A 115 -0.05 -6.32 -13.95
CA GLY A 115 -0.73 -5.25 -14.66
C GLY A 115 -0.07 -3.91 -14.42
N SER A 116 -0.73 -2.88 -14.94
CA SER A 116 -0.37 -1.48 -14.72
C SER A 116 -1.55 -0.77 -14.07
N VAL A 117 -1.25 0.06 -13.09
CA VAL A 117 -2.22 0.85 -12.34
C VAL A 117 -1.77 2.29 -12.36
N ILE A 118 -2.72 3.18 -12.67
CA ILE A 118 -2.50 4.60 -12.55
C ILE A 118 -2.74 4.97 -11.11
N SER A 119 -1.76 5.69 -10.60
CA SER A 119 -1.69 6.19 -9.26
C SER A 119 -2.79 7.24 -9.06
N ASN A 120 -3.81 6.93 -8.26
CA ASN A 120 -4.93 7.84 -8.02
C ASN A 120 -4.68 8.67 -6.76
N ASP A 121 -5.09 9.93 -6.81
CA ASP A 121 -4.93 10.92 -5.74
C ASP A 121 -5.96 10.70 -4.60
N PHE A 122 -6.12 9.46 -4.13
CA PHE A 122 -6.96 9.17 -2.97
C PHE A 122 -6.16 9.40 -1.69
N LEU A 123 -5.84 10.67 -1.42
CA LEU A 123 -6.00 11.39 -0.14
C LEU A 123 -5.26 12.76 -0.18
N VAL A 124 -5.98 13.79 -0.64
CA VAL A 124 -6.23 15.04 0.11
C VAL A 124 -5.03 15.66 0.83
N ALA A 125 -4.45 16.71 0.24
CA ALA A 125 -4.11 18.00 0.89
C ALA A 125 -3.35 18.05 2.24
N ALA A 126 -2.88 16.95 2.81
CA ALA A 126 -2.30 16.90 4.16
C ALA A 126 -0.76 16.77 4.15
N ALA A 127 -0.14 16.25 3.08
CA ALA A 127 1.31 16.07 3.01
C ALA A 127 2.08 17.24 2.36
N LYS A 128 1.41 18.24 1.76
CA LYS A 128 2.05 19.50 1.35
C LYS A 128 2.22 20.51 2.50
N LYS A 129 2.18 20.05 3.77
CA LYS A 129 2.62 20.84 4.93
C LYS A 129 3.69 20.10 5.74
N ALA A 130 4.68 19.56 5.07
CA ALA A 130 6.03 19.38 5.62
C ALA A 130 7.07 19.99 4.68
N ALA A 131 6.75 21.13 4.04
CA ALA A 131 7.79 22.08 3.72
C ALA A 131 8.44 22.46 5.05
N ALA A 132 9.75 22.22 5.16
CA ALA A 132 10.56 22.51 6.35
C ALA A 132 10.12 23.82 7.02
N PRO A 133 10.11 23.90 8.37
CA PRO A 133 9.94 25.19 9.02
C PRO A 133 10.98 26.14 8.41
N PRO A 134 10.58 27.34 7.93
CA PRO A 134 11.56 28.34 7.59
C PRO A 134 12.42 28.55 8.85
N VAL A 135 13.73 28.35 8.71
CA VAL A 135 14.70 28.72 9.74
C VAL A 135 14.34 30.16 10.16
N PRO A 136 14.06 30.45 11.43
CA PRO A 136 13.82 31.82 11.84
C PRO A 136 15.16 32.56 11.68
N THR A 137 15.33 33.29 10.59
CA THR A 137 16.29 34.37 10.50
C THR A 137 15.87 35.43 11.50
N SER A 138 16.42 35.29 12.70
CA SER A 138 16.63 36.28 13.76
C SER A 138 16.20 37.72 13.39
N PHE A 139 14.95 38.10 13.69
CA PHE A 139 14.48 39.48 13.56
C PHE A 139 14.44 40.26 14.89
N VAL A 140 15.15 39.80 15.93
CA VAL A 140 15.26 40.55 17.19
C VAL A 140 16.72 40.71 17.64
N GLY A 141 17.62 40.90 16.68
CA GLY A 141 18.81 41.73 16.87
C GLY A 141 18.49 43.24 16.83
N SER A 142 17.25 43.62 16.50
CA SER A 142 16.88 45.00 16.17
C SER A 142 16.22 45.79 17.32
N ILE A 143 15.84 45.16 18.44
CA ILE A 143 15.28 45.89 19.60
C ILE A 143 16.39 46.37 20.55
N VAL A 144 17.45 45.60 20.72
CA VAL A 144 18.58 45.98 21.60
C VAL A 144 19.38 47.15 21.01
N ALA A 145 19.48 47.25 19.68
CA ALA A 145 20.12 48.36 18.99
C ALA A 145 19.31 49.68 19.05
N PHE A 146 17.98 49.61 19.21
CA PHE A 146 17.12 50.78 19.33
C PHE A 146 17.19 51.39 20.74
N PHE A 147 17.22 50.57 21.80
CA PHE A 147 17.29 51.07 23.18
C PHE A 147 18.67 51.62 23.59
N ARG A 148 19.76 51.19 22.96
CA ARG A 148 21.12 51.71 23.26
C ARG A 148 21.39 53.10 22.67
N ARG A 149 20.51 53.64 21.82
CA ARG A 149 20.62 54.97 21.19
C ARG A 149 19.65 56.00 21.76
N LEU A 150 18.76 55.59 22.67
CA LEU A 150 17.79 56.46 23.34
C LEU A 150 18.16 56.75 24.81
N PHE A 151 19.09 55.98 25.40
CA PHE A 151 19.53 56.16 26.79
C PHE A 151 21.06 56.11 26.97
N GLY A 152 21.80 56.55 25.95
CA GLY A 152 23.26 56.77 26.01
C GLY A 152 23.60 58.17 25.52
#